data_AF-A0A1W9LA64-F1
#
_entry.id   AF-A0A1W9LA64-F1
#
_cell.length_a   1.000
_cell.length_b   1.000
_cell.length_c   1.000
_cell.angle_alpha   90.00
_cell.angle_beta   90.00
_cell.angle_gamma   90.00
#
_symmetry.space_group_name_H-M   'P 1'
#
loop_
_entity.id
_entity.type
_entity.pdbx_description
1 polymer ?
#
loop_
_entity_poly.entity_id
_entity_poly.type
_entity_poly.pdbx_seq_one_letter_code
_entity_poly.pdbx_strand_id
1 'polypeptide(L)'
;MGGKLDYFMEGSSPLGLYYTRGQLMESSMGSAYIDFDVINVGTIGELHHVNYYCLQRINYLEFTSAEFPKGYELSVIPVWVYEEPMEVLNLNFHEGLKSIAFCYRRREDSRVISGDWINRKSSIEEIGSLLKEETKRTLYHNDVIKHMMTYLEVDK
;
A
#
# COMPACT_ATOMS: atom_id res chain seq x y z
N MET A 1 -8.23 20.74 -2.46
CA MET A 1 -7.31 20.52 -3.60
C MET A 1 -7.17 19.01 -3.75
N GLY A 2 -7.81 18.38 -4.75
CA GLY A 2 -7.81 16.91 -4.91
C GLY A 2 -7.83 16.39 -6.36
N GLY A 3 -7.99 17.26 -7.36
CA GLY A 3 -8.54 16.85 -8.65
C GLY A 3 -7.71 16.02 -9.65
N LYS A 4 -6.51 15.51 -9.30
CA LYS A 4 -5.75 14.62 -10.21
C LYS A 4 -5.69 13.17 -9.72
N LEU A 5 -5.43 12.92 -8.43
CA LEU A 5 -5.45 11.56 -7.89
C LEU A 5 -6.84 10.93 -8.02
N ASP A 6 -7.89 11.74 -7.87
CA ASP A 6 -9.29 11.33 -8.05
C ASP A 6 -9.55 10.62 -9.38
N TYR A 7 -8.93 11.09 -10.48
CA TYR A 7 -9.01 10.44 -11.79
C TYR A 7 -8.35 9.06 -11.79
N PHE A 8 -7.17 8.93 -11.17
CA PHE A 8 -6.47 7.65 -11.11
C PHE A 8 -7.11 6.67 -10.12
N MET A 9 -7.83 7.19 -9.15
CA MET A 9 -8.67 6.46 -8.20
C MET A 9 -10.08 6.18 -8.74
N GLU A 10 -10.41 6.54 -9.98
CA GLU A 10 -11.74 6.30 -10.57
C GLU A 10 -12.09 4.81 -10.53
N GLY A 11 -13.27 4.46 -10.02
CA GLY A 11 -13.68 3.06 -9.83
C GLY A 11 -13.12 2.41 -8.55
N SER A 12 -12.46 3.18 -7.69
CA SER A 12 -12.28 2.83 -6.28
C SER A 12 -13.57 3.09 -5.49
N SER A 13 -13.70 2.41 -4.34
CA SER A 13 -14.80 2.64 -3.40
C SER A 13 -14.22 2.81 -1.99
N PRO A 14 -14.46 3.93 -1.31
CA PRO A 14 -13.96 4.15 0.05
C PRO A 14 -14.64 3.18 1.02
N LEU A 15 -13.85 2.57 1.90
CA LEU A 15 -14.32 1.67 2.96
C LEU A 15 -14.37 2.35 4.33
N GLY A 16 -13.67 3.46 4.50
CA GLY A 16 -13.66 4.24 5.73
C GLY A 16 -12.27 4.75 6.11
N LEU A 17 -12.18 5.32 7.30
CA LEU A 17 -10.92 5.77 7.89
C LEU A 17 -10.25 4.62 8.63
N TYR A 18 -8.95 4.51 8.42
CA TYR A 18 -8.08 3.52 9.03
C TYR A 18 -6.81 4.21 9.51
N TYR A 19 -6.05 3.54 10.35
CA TYR A 19 -4.72 3.99 10.75
C TYR A 19 -3.70 2.87 10.67
N THR A 20 -2.43 3.25 10.56
CA THR A 20 -1.27 2.35 10.59
C THR A 20 -0.20 2.91 11.53
N ARG A 21 0.77 2.08 11.95
CA ARG A 21 1.94 2.55 12.71
C ARG A 21 2.88 3.34 11.80
N GLY A 22 3.43 4.43 12.31
CA GLY A 22 4.38 5.28 11.59
C GLY A 22 3.95 6.74 11.57
N GLN A 23 4.94 7.62 11.42
CA GLN A 23 4.76 9.06 11.41
C GLN A 23 4.52 9.55 9.98
N LEU A 24 3.47 10.34 9.76
CA LEU A 24 3.30 11.06 8.50
C LEU A 24 4.36 12.17 8.42
N MET A 25 5.13 12.16 7.34
CA MET A 25 6.24 13.05 7.07
C MET A 25 6.05 13.76 5.73
N GLU A 26 6.61 14.96 5.61
CA GLU A 26 6.72 15.68 4.35
C GLU A 26 8.16 15.59 3.82
N SER A 27 8.30 15.25 2.54
CA SER A 27 9.61 15.22 1.87
C SER A 27 10.04 16.62 1.46
N SER A 28 11.34 16.81 1.18
CA SER A 28 11.88 18.06 0.66
C SER A 28 11.30 18.49 -0.70
N MET A 29 10.60 17.58 -1.40
CA MET A 29 9.92 17.86 -2.67
C MET A 29 8.41 18.09 -2.49
N GLY A 30 7.91 18.20 -1.25
CA GLY A 30 6.50 18.45 -0.94
C GLY A 30 5.60 17.22 -1.04
N SER A 31 6.17 16.01 -0.98
CA SER A 31 5.39 14.77 -0.98
C SER A 31 5.23 14.17 0.40
N ALA A 32 4.04 13.63 0.69
CA ALA A 32 3.79 12.90 1.92
C ALA A 32 4.35 11.47 1.86
N TYR A 33 4.93 10.98 2.95
CA TYR A 33 5.31 9.58 3.15
C TYR A 33 5.13 9.19 4.62
N ILE A 34 5.04 7.90 4.89
CA ILE A 34 4.99 7.38 6.27
C ILE A 34 6.38 6.87 6.62
N ASP A 35 6.95 7.40 7.70
CA ASP A 35 8.14 6.87 8.33
C ASP A 35 7.71 5.77 9.32
N PHE A 36 8.00 4.52 8.97
CA PHE A 36 7.61 3.34 9.75
C PHE A 36 8.58 3.01 10.89
N ASP A 37 9.74 3.68 10.97
CA ASP A 37 10.69 3.50 12.08
C ASP A 37 10.17 4.18 13.36
N VAL A 38 9.22 5.12 13.24
CA VAL A 38 8.56 5.77 14.37
C VAL A 38 7.40 4.90 14.88
N ILE A 39 7.70 4.06 15.88
CA ILE A 39 6.79 3.00 16.37
C ILE A 39 5.65 3.46 17.31
N ASN A 40 5.72 4.67 17.87
CA ASN A 40 4.80 5.15 18.93
C ASN A 40 3.75 6.16 18.43
N VAL A 41 3.59 6.28 17.12
CA VAL A 41 2.62 7.18 16.50
C VAL A 41 1.86 6.44 15.43
N GLY A 42 0.64 6.88 15.16
CA GLY A 42 -0.17 6.35 14.06
C GLY A 42 -0.48 7.41 13.03
N THR A 43 -0.50 6.98 11.78
CA THR A 43 -0.95 7.79 10.66
C THR A 43 -2.34 7.34 10.25
N ILE A 44 -3.27 8.29 10.19
CA ILE A 44 -4.65 8.08 9.71
C ILE A 44 -4.69 8.27 8.20
N GLY A 45 -5.47 7.43 7.52
CA GLY A 45 -5.72 7.51 6.09
C GLY A 45 -7.03 6.85 5.69
N GLU A 46 -7.35 6.90 4.42
CA GLU A 46 -8.54 6.24 3.87
C GLU A 46 -8.18 4.86 3.31
N LEU A 47 -9.01 3.86 3.61
CA LEU A 47 -8.93 2.57 2.95
C LEU A 47 -9.91 2.54 1.78
N HIS A 48 -9.43 2.09 0.62
CA HIS A 48 -10.22 2.00 -0.61
C HIS A 48 -10.22 0.57 -1.14
N HIS A 49 -11.38 0.10 -1.58
CA HIS A 49 -11.48 -1.06 -2.44
C HIS A 49 -11.10 -0.65 -3.87
N VAL A 50 -10.06 -1.26 -4.43
CA VAL A 50 -9.55 -0.95 -5.76
C VAL A 50 -9.41 -2.23 -6.60
N ASN A 51 -9.62 -2.11 -7.90
CA ASN A 51 -9.30 -3.19 -8.84
C ASN A 51 -7.83 -3.10 -9.30
N TYR A 52 -7.35 -4.15 -9.95
CA TYR A 52 -5.97 -4.22 -10.42
C TYR A 52 -5.61 -3.09 -11.41
N TYR A 53 -6.53 -2.69 -12.28
CA TYR A 53 -6.29 -1.59 -13.23
C TYR A 53 -6.09 -0.24 -12.53
N CYS A 54 -6.80 0.00 -11.42
CA CYS A 54 -6.60 1.17 -10.57
C CYS A 54 -5.17 1.19 -10.01
N LEU A 55 -4.70 0.07 -9.46
CA LEU A 55 -3.31 -0.08 -9.00
C LEU A 55 -2.30 0.17 -10.13
N GLN A 56 -2.53 -0.37 -11.33
CA GLN A 56 -1.67 -0.13 -12.49
C GLN A 56 -1.59 1.34 -12.89
N ARG A 57 -2.71 2.08 -12.83
CA ARG A 57 -2.77 3.51 -13.14
C ARG A 57 -1.97 4.34 -12.14
N ILE A 58 -2.09 4.06 -10.84
CA ILE A 58 -1.30 4.74 -9.81
C ILE A 58 0.18 4.41 -9.96
N ASN A 59 0.52 3.14 -10.23
CA ASN A 59 1.90 2.74 -10.49
C ASN A 59 2.48 3.45 -11.73
N TYR A 60 1.70 3.58 -12.80
CA TYR A 60 2.10 4.33 -14.00
C TYR A 60 2.41 5.81 -13.72
N LEU A 61 1.72 6.44 -12.77
CA LEU A 61 2.03 7.82 -12.36
C LEU A 61 3.43 7.96 -11.77
N GLU A 62 3.86 6.99 -10.95
CA GLU A 62 5.19 7.00 -10.34
C GLU A 62 6.29 7.01 -11.42
N PHE A 63 6.11 6.25 -12.50
CA PHE A 63 7.09 6.17 -13.58
C PHE A 63 7.09 7.38 -14.51
N THR A 64 5.92 7.90 -14.84
CA THR A 64 5.76 8.83 -15.98
C THR A 64 5.57 10.28 -15.60
N SER A 65 5.12 10.56 -14.37
CA SER A 65 4.85 11.93 -13.96
C SER A 65 6.09 12.58 -13.37
N ALA A 66 6.35 13.83 -13.75
CA ALA A 66 7.31 14.70 -13.05
C ALA A 66 6.70 15.33 -11.78
N GLU A 67 5.37 15.34 -11.68
CA GLU A 67 4.61 15.95 -10.58
C GLU A 67 4.26 14.94 -9.48
N PHE A 68 4.38 13.64 -9.75
CA PHE A 68 4.18 12.61 -8.75
C PHE A 68 5.54 12.21 -8.17
N PRO A 69 5.65 12.12 -6.84
CA PRO A 69 6.92 11.85 -6.22
C PRO A 69 7.40 10.45 -6.60
N LYS A 70 8.62 10.38 -7.12
CA LYS A 70 9.28 9.14 -7.50
C LYS A 70 9.90 8.47 -6.27
N GLY A 71 10.16 7.18 -6.40
CA GLY A 71 10.71 6.36 -5.35
C GLY A 71 9.64 5.91 -4.37
N TYR A 72 8.47 5.51 -4.87
CA TYR A 72 7.50 4.74 -4.08
C TYR A 72 7.39 3.34 -4.67
N GLU A 73 7.02 2.39 -3.82
CA GLU A 73 6.72 1.02 -4.21
C GLU A 73 5.50 0.51 -3.46
N LEU A 74 4.74 -0.36 -4.13
CA LEU A 74 3.57 -0.97 -3.53
C LEU A 74 4.03 -2.04 -2.52
N SER A 75 3.69 -1.83 -1.26
CA SER A 75 3.90 -2.77 -0.16
C SER A 75 2.56 -3.19 0.44
N VAL A 76 2.59 -4.20 1.30
CA VAL A 76 1.51 -4.48 2.25
C VAL A 76 1.88 -3.92 3.62
N ILE A 77 0.89 -3.40 4.35
CA ILE A 77 1.07 -2.85 5.70
C ILE A 77 -0.10 -3.28 6.60
N PRO A 78 0.12 -3.36 7.92
CA PRO A 78 -0.97 -3.56 8.86
C PRO A 78 -1.77 -2.27 9.04
N VAL A 79 -3.09 -2.41 9.16
CA VAL A 79 -4.04 -1.30 9.35
C VAL A 79 -5.11 -1.67 10.38
N TRP A 80 -5.65 -0.66 11.04
CA TRP A 80 -6.70 -0.77 12.05
C TRP A 80 -7.82 0.22 11.73
N VAL A 81 -9.07 -0.14 12.04
CA VAL A 81 -10.23 0.74 11.82
C VAL A 81 -10.11 1.96 12.72
N TYR A 82 -10.24 3.16 12.15
CA TYR A 82 -10.32 4.39 12.91
C TYR A 82 -11.79 4.76 13.16
N GLU A 83 -12.21 4.77 14.42
CA GLU A 83 -13.56 5.21 14.81
C GLU A 83 -13.48 6.59 15.48
N GLU A 84 -14.14 7.59 14.90
CA GLU A 84 -14.28 8.90 15.54
C GLU A 84 -15.21 8.79 16.77
N PRO A 85 -14.93 9.48 17.89
CA PRO A 85 -13.94 10.54 18.07
C PRO A 85 -12.73 10.06 18.89
N MET A 86 -12.06 8.97 18.49
CA MET A 86 -10.83 8.57 19.17
C MET A 86 -9.84 9.74 19.21
N GLU A 87 -9.43 10.15 20.42
CA GLU A 87 -8.28 11.03 20.57
C GLU A 87 -7.08 10.35 19.92
N VAL A 88 -6.38 11.05 19.02
CA VAL A 88 -5.19 10.57 18.29
C VAL A 88 -4.12 9.97 19.23
N LEU A 89 -4.17 10.32 20.52
CA LEU A 89 -3.28 9.85 21.58
C LEU A 89 -3.58 8.43 22.10
N ASN A 90 -4.73 7.82 21.76
CA ASN A 90 -5.16 6.50 22.26
C ASN A 90 -5.38 5.46 21.15
N LEU A 91 -4.56 5.49 20.08
CA LEU A 91 -4.62 4.48 19.03
C LEU A 91 -4.27 3.08 19.58
N ASN A 92 -5.12 2.10 19.31
CA ASN A 92 -5.01 0.74 19.82
C ASN A 92 -4.53 -0.24 18.75
N PHE A 93 -3.21 -0.49 18.71
CA PHE A 93 -2.60 -1.44 17.78
C PHE A 93 -2.74 -2.91 18.22
N HIS A 94 -3.93 -3.31 18.65
CA HIS A 94 -4.20 -4.68 19.07
C HIS A 94 -4.17 -5.64 17.87
N GLU A 95 -3.40 -6.71 17.98
CA GLU A 95 -3.20 -7.68 16.89
C GLU A 95 -4.51 -8.36 16.44
N GLY A 96 -5.46 -8.57 17.36
CA GLY A 96 -6.76 -9.16 17.04
C GLY A 96 -7.70 -8.27 16.20
N LEU A 97 -7.38 -6.98 16.07
CA LEU A 97 -8.14 -6.02 15.24
C LEU A 97 -7.38 -5.63 13.96
N LYS A 98 -6.20 -6.22 13.75
CA LYS A 98 -5.32 -5.93 12.63
C LYS A 98 -5.89 -6.48 11.33
N SER A 99 -6.00 -5.62 10.33
CA SER A 99 -6.18 -5.99 8.93
C SER A 99 -4.91 -5.69 8.14
N ILE A 100 -4.80 -6.22 6.92
CA ILE A 100 -3.67 -5.93 6.01
C ILE A 100 -4.20 -5.21 4.77
N ALA A 101 -3.49 -4.18 4.32
CA ALA A 101 -3.83 -3.41 3.13
C ALA A 101 -2.59 -3.10 2.28
N PHE A 102 -2.82 -2.79 1.01
CA PHE A 102 -1.78 -2.24 0.15
C PHE A 102 -1.52 -0.77 0.48
N CYS A 103 -0.26 -0.35 0.42
CA CYS A 103 0.17 1.02 0.60
C CYS A 103 1.39 1.32 -0.28
N TYR A 104 1.45 2.53 -0.84
CA TYR A 104 2.65 3.02 -1.51
C TYR A 104 3.62 3.54 -0.45
N ARG A 105 4.68 2.78 -0.19
CA ARG A 105 5.76 3.18 0.72
C ARG A 105 6.88 3.81 -0.07
N ARG A 106 7.64 4.72 0.54
CA ARG A 106 8.87 5.23 -0.08
C ARG A 106 9.85 4.05 -0.23
N ARG A 107 10.46 3.93 -1.40
CA ARG A 107 11.50 2.96 -1.69
C ARG A 107 12.72 3.31 -0.85
N GLU A 108 12.95 2.51 0.18
CA GLU A 108 14.25 2.41 0.85
C GLU A 108 15.14 1.45 0.04
N ASP A 109 16.35 1.13 0.48
CA ASP A 109 17.19 0.13 -0.21
C ASP A 109 16.42 -1.20 -0.32
N SER A 110 15.70 -1.41 -1.44
CA SER A 110 14.70 -2.47 -1.53
C SER A 110 15.40 -3.81 -1.71
N ARG A 111 15.13 -4.72 -0.77
CA ARG A 111 15.71 -6.05 -0.78
C ARG A 111 15.15 -6.82 -1.98
N VAL A 112 16.03 -7.28 -2.87
CA VAL A 112 15.64 -8.19 -3.95
C VAL A 112 15.44 -9.59 -3.36
N ILE A 113 14.18 -9.92 -3.09
CA ILE A 113 13.81 -11.16 -2.36
C ILE A 113 14.22 -12.42 -3.13
N SER A 114 14.12 -12.40 -4.46
CA SER A 114 14.57 -13.52 -5.31
C SER A 114 16.08 -13.76 -5.24
N GLY A 115 16.87 -12.79 -4.76
CA GLY A 115 18.32 -12.76 -4.95
C GLY A 115 18.75 -12.62 -6.42
N ASP A 116 17.80 -12.53 -7.35
CA ASP A 116 18.01 -12.45 -8.79
C ASP A 116 17.63 -11.07 -9.29
N TRP A 117 18.65 -10.25 -9.54
CA TRP A 117 18.49 -8.89 -10.03
C TRP A 117 17.82 -8.85 -11.41
N ILE A 118 18.07 -9.83 -12.28
CA ILE A 118 17.59 -9.86 -13.66
C ILE A 118 16.10 -10.22 -13.68
N ASN A 119 15.70 -11.21 -12.88
CA ASN A 119 14.33 -11.72 -12.85
C ASN A 119 13.47 -11.12 -11.72
N ARG A 120 13.92 -10.02 -11.10
CA ARG A 120 13.11 -9.35 -10.07
C ARG A 120 11.83 -8.81 -10.71
N LYS A 121 10.69 -9.09 -10.06
CA LYS A 121 9.41 -8.46 -10.39
C LYS A 121 9.14 -7.37 -9.37
N SER A 122 8.55 -6.28 -9.81
CA SER A 122 7.89 -5.34 -8.91
C SER A 122 6.62 -5.99 -8.33
N SER A 123 6.13 -5.44 -7.22
CA SER A 123 4.88 -5.90 -6.59
C SER A 123 3.70 -5.92 -7.57
N ILE A 124 3.59 -4.92 -8.45
CA ILE A 124 2.54 -4.85 -9.46
C ILE A 124 2.70 -5.95 -10.52
N GLU A 125 3.92 -6.21 -11.00
CA GLU A 125 4.19 -7.27 -11.97
C GLU A 125 3.88 -8.65 -11.37
N GLU A 126 4.16 -8.85 -10.09
CA GLU A 126 3.87 -10.11 -9.41
C GLU A 126 2.37 -10.33 -9.23
N ILE A 127 1.61 -9.31 -8.81
CA ILE A 127 0.13 -9.36 -8.79
C ILE A 127 -0.39 -9.69 -10.20
N GLY A 128 0.16 -9.04 -11.24
CA GLY A 128 -0.21 -9.30 -12.62
C GLY A 128 0.08 -10.73 -13.08
N SER A 129 1.19 -11.33 -12.63
CA SER A 129 1.54 -12.72 -12.90
C SER A 129 0.51 -13.66 -12.29
N LEU A 130 0.21 -13.48 -10.99
CA LEU A 130 -0.79 -14.27 -10.27
C LEU A 130 -2.16 -14.25 -10.98
N LEU A 131 -2.63 -13.05 -11.35
CA LEU A 131 -3.93 -12.88 -12.00
C LEU A 131 -3.99 -13.51 -13.40
N LYS A 132 -2.85 -13.62 -14.11
CA LYS A 132 -2.79 -14.27 -15.44
C LYS A 132 -2.68 -15.78 -15.35
N GLU A 133 -1.96 -16.29 -14.36
CA GLU A 133 -1.70 -17.73 -14.18
C GLU A 133 -2.92 -18.45 -13.59
N GLU A 134 -3.67 -17.79 -12.71
CA GLU A 134 -4.86 -18.37 -12.11
C GLU A 134 -6.05 -18.35 -13.09
N THR A 135 -6.38 -19.53 -13.60
CA THR A 135 -7.43 -19.74 -14.61
C THR A 135 -8.56 -20.63 -14.11
N LYS A 136 -8.42 -21.22 -12.91
CA LYS A 136 -9.28 -22.33 -12.45
C LYS A 136 -10.19 -21.96 -11.29
N ARG A 137 -9.85 -20.94 -10.51
CA ARG A 137 -10.69 -20.45 -9.40
C ARG A 137 -10.82 -18.93 -9.42
N THR A 138 -11.91 -18.46 -8.80
CA THR A 138 -12.07 -17.03 -8.51
C THR A 138 -11.07 -16.61 -7.44
N LEU A 139 -10.29 -15.57 -7.72
CA LEU A 139 -9.41 -14.91 -6.75
C LEU A 139 -10.17 -13.78 -6.04
N TYR A 140 -10.08 -13.76 -4.71
CA TYR A 140 -10.57 -12.67 -3.89
C TYR A 140 -9.42 -11.77 -3.42
N HIS A 141 -9.72 -10.56 -2.95
CA HIS A 141 -8.71 -9.60 -2.48
C HIS A 141 -7.77 -10.19 -1.41
N ASN A 142 -8.30 -11.01 -0.50
CA ASN A 142 -7.49 -11.69 0.53
C ASN A 142 -6.50 -12.71 -0.06
N ASP A 143 -6.82 -13.36 -1.18
CA ASP A 143 -5.87 -14.25 -1.86
C ASP A 143 -4.67 -13.46 -2.39
N VAL A 144 -4.93 -12.29 -2.98
CA VAL A 144 -3.89 -11.41 -3.52
C VAL A 144 -3.01 -10.85 -2.40
N ILE A 145 -3.61 -10.38 -1.30
CA ILE A 145 -2.88 -9.90 -0.13
C ILE A 145 -1.98 -11.01 0.44
N LYS A 146 -2.53 -12.22 0.63
CA LYS A 146 -1.77 -13.37 1.16
C LYS A 146 -0.61 -13.77 0.24
N HIS A 147 -0.83 -13.76 -1.07
CA HIS A 147 0.22 -13.98 -2.06
C HIS A 147 1.33 -12.94 -1.90
N MET A 148 0.96 -11.67 -1.81
CA MET A 148 1.92 -10.57 -1.68
C MET A 148 2.66 -10.57 -0.34
N MET A 149 2.02 -10.95 0.76
CA MET A 149 2.71 -11.14 2.05
C MET A 149 3.78 -12.24 1.97
N THR A 150 3.49 -13.33 1.25
CA THR A 150 4.44 -14.42 1.01
C THR A 150 5.59 -13.96 0.13
N TYR A 151 5.27 -13.28 -0.99
CA TYR A 151 6.24 -12.76 -1.93
C TYR A 151 7.17 -11.73 -1.29
N LEU A 152 6.63 -10.86 -0.43
CA LEU A 152 7.36 -9.79 0.24
C LEU A 152 8.06 -10.24 1.55
N GLU A 153 7.95 -11.52 1.93
CA GLU A 153 8.45 -12.08 3.19
C GLU A 153 8.00 -11.33 4.45
N VAL A 154 6.78 -10.80 4.48
CA VAL A 154 6.26 -9.98 5.60
C VAL A 154 5.89 -10.81 6.84
N ASP A 155 5.91 -12.15 6.75
CA ASP A 155 5.57 -13.11 7.81
C ASP A 155 6.75 -14.05 8.22
N LYS A 156 8.01 -13.59 8.17
CA LYS A 156 9.16 -14.34 8.71
C LYS A 156 9.72 -13.74 9.99
#